data_AF-A0ABD6FAK2-F1
#
_entry.id   AF-A0ABD6FAK2-F1
#
_cell.length_a   1.000
_cell.length_b   1.000
_cell.length_c   1.000
_cell.angle_alpha   90.00
_cell.angle_beta   90.00
_cell.angle_gamma   90.00
#
_symmetry.space_group_name_H-M   'P 1'
#
loop_
_entity.id
_entity.type
_entity.pdbx_description
1 polymer ?
#
loop_
_entity_poly.entity_id
_entity_poly.type
_entity_poly.pdbx_seq_one_letter_code
_entity_poly.pdbx_strand_id
1 'polypeptide(L)'
;MNATQQAVEQDWSALALAIKAWGRELGFAAVAVADVDLHEAEPRLLRWLERGLHGEMDYMARHGPKRARPAELVPGTLRVISARLDYWPEAADAREALRDGARAYISRYALGRDYHKVM
;
A
#
# COMPACT_ATOMS: atom_id res chain seq x y z
N MET A 1 39.20 30.13 2.59
CA MET A 1 39.68 28.76 2.86
C MET A 1 38.53 27.82 2.52
N ASN A 2 38.76 27.00 1.50
CA ASN A 2 37.77 26.17 0.82
C ASN A 2 37.43 24.94 1.69
N ALA A 3 36.15 24.71 1.93
CA ALA A 3 35.61 23.38 2.17
C ALA A 3 34.31 23.29 1.38
N THR A 4 34.46 23.23 0.05
CA THR A 4 33.42 22.79 -0.88
C THR A 4 33.09 21.35 -0.50
N GLN A 5 32.09 21.20 0.36
CA GLN A 5 31.53 19.91 0.73
C GLN A 5 30.91 19.36 -0.55
N GLN A 6 31.65 18.48 -1.24
CA GLN A 6 31.18 17.71 -2.37
C GLN A 6 29.95 16.92 -1.90
N ALA A 7 28.77 17.47 -2.15
CA ALA A 7 27.55 16.69 -2.14
C ALA A 7 27.75 15.63 -3.22
N VAL A 8 27.91 14.37 -2.81
CA VAL A 8 27.78 13.23 -3.72
C VAL A 8 26.45 13.44 -4.42
N GLU A 9 26.49 13.68 -5.73
CA GLU A 9 25.31 13.87 -6.55
C GLU A 9 24.47 12.59 -6.41
N GLN A 10 23.37 12.67 -5.66
CA GLN A 10 22.61 11.49 -5.30
C GLN A 10 21.91 10.96 -6.56
N ASP A 11 22.36 9.79 -7.04
CA ASP A 11 21.72 9.11 -8.17
C ASP A 11 20.43 8.41 -7.70
N TRP A 12 19.35 9.16 -7.74
CA TRP A 12 18.01 8.68 -7.39
C TRP A 12 17.51 7.58 -8.32
N SER A 13 17.98 7.56 -9.57
CA SER A 13 17.59 6.53 -10.54
C SER A 13 18.23 5.20 -10.17
N ALA A 14 19.53 5.20 -9.86
CA ALA A 14 20.22 4.02 -9.38
C ALA A 14 19.62 3.50 -8.06
N LEU A 15 19.29 4.40 -7.12
CA LEU A 15 18.64 4.01 -5.87
C LEU A 15 17.25 3.40 -6.11
N ALA A 16 16.44 3.99 -6.99
CA ALA A 16 15.13 3.44 -7.33
C ALA A 16 15.21 2.04 -7.96
N LEU A 17 16.24 1.79 -8.78
CA LEU A 17 16.51 0.47 -9.35
C LEU A 17 16.95 -0.53 -8.27
N ALA A 18 17.83 -0.11 -7.35
CA ALA A 18 18.29 -0.93 -6.23
C ALA A 18 17.12 -1.35 -5.31
N ILE A 19 16.25 -0.41 -4.93
CA ILE A 19 15.06 -0.69 -4.11
C ILE A 19 14.16 -1.75 -4.77
N LYS A 20 13.96 -1.66 -6.10
CA LYS A 20 13.18 -2.66 -6.83
C LYS A 20 13.87 -4.02 -6.88
N ALA A 21 15.20 -4.05 -6.99
CA ALA A 21 15.98 -5.29 -6.94
C ALA A 21 15.86 -5.96 -5.58
N TRP A 22 16.11 -5.23 -4.49
CA TRP A 22 15.95 -5.72 -3.11
C TRP A 22 14.53 -6.22 -2.85
N GLY A 23 13.52 -5.51 -3.36
CA GLY A 23 12.14 -5.94 -3.26
C GLY A 23 11.91 -7.36 -3.80
N ARG A 24 12.45 -7.66 -4.98
CA ARG A 24 12.36 -9.00 -5.58
C ARG A 24 13.15 -10.05 -4.78
N GLU A 25 14.34 -9.70 -4.31
CA GLU A 25 15.17 -10.59 -3.48
C GLU A 25 14.47 -10.96 -2.16
N LEU A 26 13.70 -10.04 -1.59
CA LEU A 26 12.87 -10.25 -0.40
C LEU A 26 11.57 -11.02 -0.70
N GLY A 27 11.29 -11.35 -1.96
CA GLY A 27 10.11 -12.13 -2.37
C GLY A 27 8.87 -11.29 -2.71
N PHE A 28 8.97 -9.96 -2.79
CA PHE A 28 7.86 -9.14 -3.28
C PHE A 28 7.61 -9.37 -4.77
N ALA A 29 6.35 -9.56 -5.14
CA ALA A 29 5.92 -9.71 -6.53
C ALA A 29 6.12 -8.42 -7.34
N ALA A 30 5.99 -7.26 -6.68
CA ALA A 30 6.29 -5.96 -7.28
C ALA A 30 6.69 -4.92 -6.22
N VAL A 31 7.56 -3.99 -6.60
CA VAL A 31 7.85 -2.76 -5.85
C VAL A 31 7.80 -1.56 -6.80
N ALA A 32 7.12 -0.51 -6.39
CA ALA A 32 6.97 0.73 -7.15
C ALA A 32 7.24 1.96 -6.28
N VAL A 33 7.64 3.05 -6.93
CA VAL A 33 7.84 4.36 -6.30
C VAL A 33 6.85 5.32 -6.94
N ALA A 34 5.96 5.91 -6.14
CA ALA A 34 4.95 6.86 -6.57
C ALA A 34 5.26 8.26 -6.05
N ASP A 35 4.74 9.28 -6.74
CA ASP A 35 4.66 10.62 -6.17
C ASP A 35 3.65 10.68 -5.00
N VAL A 36 3.50 11.87 -4.44
CA VAL A 36 2.64 12.15 -3.29
C VAL A 36 1.56 13.16 -3.64
N ASP A 37 1.36 13.44 -4.93
CA ASP A 37 0.32 14.36 -5.38
C ASP A 37 -1.02 13.64 -5.40
N LEU A 38 -1.86 13.98 -4.44
CA LEU A 38 -3.19 13.40 -4.27
C LEU A 38 -4.29 14.42 -4.56
N HIS A 39 -3.98 15.54 -5.23
CA HIS A 39 -4.94 16.63 -5.48
C HIS A 39 -6.22 16.16 -6.17
N GLU A 40 -6.12 15.22 -7.12
CA GLU A 40 -7.31 14.67 -7.79
C GLU A 40 -8.08 13.65 -6.93
N ALA A 41 -7.40 12.97 -6.02
CA ALA A 41 -7.95 11.90 -5.20
C ALA A 41 -8.65 12.44 -3.94
N GLU A 42 -8.12 13.49 -3.31
CA GLU A 42 -8.65 14.09 -2.08
C GLU A 42 -10.14 14.47 -2.23
N PRO A 43 -10.58 15.20 -3.27
CA PRO A 43 -11.99 15.55 -3.43
C PRO A 43 -12.90 14.34 -3.61
N ARG A 44 -12.40 13.24 -4.22
CA ARG A 44 -13.17 12.00 -4.38
C ARG A 44 -13.36 11.29 -3.05
N LEU A 45 -12.31 11.25 -2.22
CA LEU A 45 -12.37 10.73 -0.86
C LEU A 45 -13.38 11.52 -0.02
N LEU A 46 -13.32 12.85 -0.05
CA LEU A 46 -14.23 13.70 0.72
C LEU A 46 -15.69 13.47 0.31
N ARG A 47 -16.01 13.46 -0.99
CA ARG A 47 -17.36 13.14 -1.46
C ARG A 47 -17.82 11.74 -1.06
N TRP A 48 -16.92 10.76 -1.07
CA TRP A 48 -17.24 9.40 -0.66
C TRP A 48 -17.55 9.32 0.85
N LEU A 49 -16.82 10.06 1.68
CA LEU A 49 -17.07 10.19 3.12
C LEU A 49 -18.40 10.92 3.41
N GLU A 50 -18.65 12.06 2.76
CA GLU A 50 -19.88 12.85 2.88
C GLU A 50 -21.13 12.03 2.54
N ARG A 51 -21.02 11.09 1.59
CA ARG A 51 -22.10 10.19 1.19
C ARG A 51 -22.29 9.00 2.14
N GLY A 52 -21.53 8.89 3.23
CA GLY A 52 -21.62 7.78 4.18
C GLY A 52 -21.19 6.43 3.59
N LEU A 53 -20.42 6.41 2.51
CA LEU A 53 -20.07 5.17 1.80
C LEU A 53 -18.99 4.34 2.52
N HIS A 54 -18.52 4.79 3.68
CA HIS A 54 -17.58 4.07 4.53
C HIS A 54 -18.23 3.00 5.41
N GLY A 55 -19.57 2.91 5.44
CA GLY A 55 -20.27 1.94 6.27
C GLY A 55 -19.86 2.08 7.74
N GLU A 56 -19.44 0.99 8.36
CA GLU A 56 -18.99 0.96 9.76
C GLU A 56 -17.50 1.34 9.93
N MET A 57 -16.80 1.71 8.86
CA MET A 57 -15.38 2.09 8.91
C MET A 57 -15.20 3.54 9.42
N ASP A 58 -15.68 3.85 10.62
CA ASP A 58 -15.58 5.19 11.23
C ASP A 58 -14.16 5.77 11.19
N TYR A 59 -13.15 4.90 11.32
CA TYR A 59 -11.75 5.28 11.26
C TYR A 59 -11.36 5.95 9.92
N MET A 60 -12.15 5.76 8.86
CA MET A 60 -11.96 6.42 7.57
C MET A 60 -12.20 7.94 7.70
N ALA A 61 -13.25 8.34 8.42
CA ALA A 61 -13.58 9.74 8.66
C ALA A 61 -12.75 10.37 9.80
N ARG A 62 -12.48 9.61 10.89
CA ARG A 62 -11.83 10.13 12.11
C ARG A 62 -10.45 10.75 11.90
N HIS A 63 -9.69 10.28 10.92
CA HIS A 63 -8.31 10.74 10.68
C HIS A 63 -8.21 11.99 9.79
N GLY A 64 -9.35 12.57 9.40
CA GLY A 64 -9.40 13.80 8.62
C GLY A 64 -8.56 13.73 7.34
N PRO A 65 -7.83 14.81 6.99
CA PRO A 65 -7.12 14.89 5.73
C PRO A 65 -5.78 14.13 5.70
N LYS A 66 -5.32 13.54 6.82
CA LYS A 66 -4.05 12.78 6.88
C LYS A 66 -3.97 11.62 5.88
N ARG A 67 -5.12 11.12 5.41
CA ARG A 67 -5.21 10.08 4.37
C ARG A 67 -4.85 10.57 2.97
N ALA A 68 -5.06 11.86 2.72
CA ALA A 68 -4.85 12.49 1.43
C ALA A 68 -3.63 13.43 1.42
N ARG A 69 -3.02 13.66 2.58
CA ARG A 69 -1.91 14.62 2.74
C ARG A 69 -0.73 13.95 3.44
N PRO A 70 0.20 13.34 2.68
CA PRO A 70 1.31 12.56 3.25
C PRO A 70 2.18 13.35 4.24
N ALA A 71 2.37 14.65 4.02
CA ALA A 71 3.13 15.52 4.92
C ALA A 71 2.50 15.69 6.31
N GLU A 72 1.18 15.52 6.45
CA GLU A 72 0.49 15.55 7.75
C GLU A 72 0.60 14.21 8.50
N LEU A 73 0.96 13.13 7.79
CA LEU A 73 1.24 11.83 8.38
C LEU A 73 2.70 11.74 8.82
N VAL A 74 3.63 12.01 7.90
CA VAL A 74 5.08 12.08 8.15
C VAL A 74 5.64 13.34 7.48
N PRO A 75 6.10 14.35 8.26
CA PRO A 75 6.68 15.56 7.71
C PRO A 75 7.87 15.27 6.79
N GLY A 76 7.94 15.97 5.65
CA GLY A 76 9.03 15.79 4.67
C GLY A 76 8.88 14.58 3.74
N THR A 77 7.70 13.94 3.68
CA THR A 77 7.43 12.84 2.74
C THR A 77 7.51 13.31 1.29
N LEU A 78 8.38 12.68 0.48
CA LEU A 78 8.60 13.04 -0.92
C LEU A 78 7.99 12.04 -1.92
N ARG A 79 8.03 10.76 -1.56
CA ARG A 79 7.65 9.61 -2.40
C ARG A 79 7.10 8.50 -1.51
N VAL A 80 6.25 7.65 -2.09
CA VAL A 80 5.75 6.43 -1.45
C VAL A 80 6.37 5.22 -2.15
N ILE A 81 6.93 4.30 -1.36
CA ILE A 81 7.37 2.98 -1.86
C ILE A 81 6.26 1.99 -1.54
N SER A 82 5.69 1.39 -2.58
CA SER A 82 4.62 0.39 -2.45
C SER A 82 5.16 -0.97 -2.83
N ALA A 83 4.96 -1.97 -1.97
CA ALA A 83 5.32 -3.36 -2.21
C ALA A 83 4.07 -4.24 -2.30
N ARG A 84 4.08 -5.22 -3.21
CA ARG A 84 2.98 -6.17 -3.43
C ARG A 84 3.45 -7.59 -3.19
N LEU A 85 2.64 -8.36 -2.46
CA LEU A 85 2.73 -9.81 -2.38
C LEU A 85 1.49 -10.44 -3.01
N ASP A 86 1.70 -11.50 -3.77
CA ASP A 86 0.60 -12.31 -4.28
C ASP A 86 0.19 -13.26 -3.14
N TYR A 87 -1.07 -13.21 -2.73
CA TYR A 87 -1.56 -13.95 -1.56
C TYR A 87 -2.29 -15.25 -1.93
N TRP A 88 -2.21 -15.71 -3.18
CA TRP A 88 -3.04 -16.82 -3.67
C TRP A 88 -2.82 -18.07 -2.81
N PRO A 89 -3.81 -18.50 -2.00
CA PRO A 89 -3.57 -19.54 -1.03
C PRO A 89 -3.56 -20.92 -1.69
N GLU A 90 -2.75 -21.83 -1.13
CA GLU A 90 -2.89 -23.28 -1.31
C GLU A 90 -4.16 -23.74 -0.58
N ALA A 91 -5.31 -23.50 -1.22
CA ALA A 91 -6.62 -23.83 -0.72
C ALA A 91 -7.49 -24.39 -1.85
N ALA A 92 -8.57 -25.07 -1.48
CA ALA A 92 -9.58 -25.53 -2.43
C ALA A 92 -10.04 -24.40 -3.37
N ASP A 93 -10.45 -24.77 -4.58
CA ASP A 93 -10.97 -23.80 -5.53
C ASP A 93 -12.20 -23.09 -4.95
N ALA A 94 -12.28 -21.77 -5.16
CA ALA A 94 -13.35 -20.97 -4.57
C ALA A 94 -14.73 -21.35 -5.14
N ARG A 95 -14.81 -21.71 -6.43
CA ARG A 95 -16.08 -22.12 -7.06
C ARG A 95 -16.50 -23.52 -6.63
N GLU A 96 -15.56 -24.39 -6.34
CA GLU A 96 -15.86 -25.68 -5.71
C GLU A 96 -16.38 -25.49 -4.28
N ALA A 97 -15.70 -24.68 -3.47
CA ALA A 97 -16.12 -24.39 -2.10
C ALA A 97 -17.52 -23.77 -2.03
N LEU A 98 -17.84 -22.84 -2.93
CA LEU A 98 -19.15 -22.18 -2.99
C LEU A 98 -20.29 -23.11 -3.46
N ARG A 99 -19.98 -24.23 -4.11
CA ARG A 99 -20.98 -25.22 -4.53
C ARG A 99 -21.38 -26.17 -3.39
N ASP A 100 -20.59 -26.25 -2.34
CA ASP A 100 -20.89 -27.07 -1.16
C ASP A 100 -21.77 -26.30 -0.17
N GLY A 101 -23.08 -26.54 -0.23
CA GLY A 101 -24.06 -25.93 0.67
C GLY A 101 -23.94 -26.36 2.14
N ALA A 102 -23.10 -27.36 2.46
CA ALA A 102 -22.84 -27.78 3.82
C ALA A 102 -21.73 -26.96 4.51
N ARG A 103 -21.07 -26.05 3.80
CA ARG A 103 -19.93 -25.26 4.31
C ARG A 103 -20.11 -23.77 4.06
N ALA A 104 -19.58 -22.96 4.98
CA ALA A 104 -19.43 -21.54 4.76
C ALA A 104 -18.16 -21.25 3.95
N TYR A 105 -18.17 -20.17 3.17
CA TYR A 105 -17.01 -19.70 2.42
C TYR A 105 -16.27 -18.59 3.17
N ILE A 106 -14.95 -18.73 3.29
CA ILE A 106 -14.05 -17.71 3.83
C ILE A 106 -13.30 -17.08 2.66
N SER A 107 -13.28 -15.75 2.61
CA SER A 107 -12.55 -14.99 1.58
C SER A 107 -11.08 -15.40 1.49
N ARG A 108 -10.55 -15.54 0.27
CA ARG A 108 -9.17 -16.04 0.04
C ARG A 108 -8.09 -15.24 0.76
N TYR A 109 -8.25 -13.92 0.93
CA TYR A 109 -7.27 -13.08 1.64
C TYR A 109 -7.13 -13.43 3.13
N ALA A 110 -8.12 -14.13 3.70
CA ALA A 110 -8.14 -14.54 5.10
C ALA A 110 -7.74 -16.01 5.29
N LEU A 111 -7.29 -16.69 4.22
CA LEU A 111 -6.79 -18.05 4.28
C LEU A 111 -5.27 -18.05 4.51
N GLY A 112 -4.78 -19.00 5.31
CA GLY A 112 -3.36 -19.11 5.63
C GLY A 112 -2.94 -18.17 6.76
N ARG A 113 -1.68 -17.72 6.73
CA ARG A 113 -1.12 -16.83 7.75
C ARG A 113 -1.65 -15.40 7.56
N ASP A 114 -2.01 -14.74 8.65
CA ASP A 114 -2.42 -13.33 8.64
C ASP A 114 -1.39 -12.46 7.91
N TYR A 115 -1.84 -11.80 6.84
CA TYR A 115 -0.95 -11.01 5.98
C TYR A 115 -0.30 -9.84 6.73
N HIS A 116 -0.91 -9.33 7.81
CA HIS A 116 -0.30 -8.31 8.67
C HIS A 116 0.89 -8.81 9.49
N LYS A 117 1.13 -10.12 9.50
CA LYS A 117 2.32 -10.77 10.12
C LYS A 117 3.30 -11.29 9.09
N VAL A 118 2.97 -11.16 7.81
CA VAL A 118 3.82 -11.54 6.67
C VAL A 118 4.46 -10.29 6.08
N MET A 119 3.68 -9.20 5.97
CA MET A 119 4.14 -7.84 5.73
C MET A 119 4.53 -7.16 7.03
#